data_AF-A0A953NF81-F1
#
_entry.id   AF-A0A953NF81-F1
#
_cell.length_a   1.000
_cell.length_b   1.000
_cell.length_c   1.000
_cell.angle_alpha   90.00
_cell.angle_beta   90.00
_cell.angle_gamma   90.00
#
_symmetry.space_group_name_H-M   'P 1'
#
loop_
_entity.id
_entity.type
_entity.pdbx_description
1 polymer ?
#
loop_
_entity_poly.entity_id
_entity_poly.type
_entity_poly.pdbx_seq_one_letter_code
_entity_poly.pdbx_strand_id
1 'polypeptide(L)'
;MNIYKKNRDIFISNHKFNLDAAEEKDLKNAEHIYLLKKTGTSCRFRQVVNSASQIDDKENINYILKKEGSSVDDLINGGKLSYINTSFEEWEEMYKVNPLKKKYKVTVAGLGDVGGTLSIGLRLLGYDVISEIGIFDLDENKVKRWEYELNQINYPNNTSLSKVKPVSFDEVFDCDVFIFCITRQIPDVSIQDVDVRIVQYKSNAEIISMYAEAAKKAKYKGYFFVVSDPVDHLCKKAFFELNKDYVFPADNVKGFGLGVMYARALYYAQNMNIGYFKDKGRAFGPHGKDLIVADNIEDYNHELSLKLTELTTNANIEVRKTGFKPYIAPALSSGALSILSCLKGEWHYSTVSIENVFLGIKNRITEYGVEIETYKNLDERLFERIKKSYERLVEFDV
;
A
#
# COMPACT_ATOMS: atom_id res chain seq x y z
N MET A 1 30.59 -2.80 10.19
CA MET A 1 29.96 -1.84 9.24
C MET A 1 30.86 -0.63 9.08
N ASN A 2 30.93 -0.06 7.88
CA ASN A 2 31.55 1.24 7.65
C ASN A 2 30.60 2.33 8.15
N ILE A 3 31.15 3.41 8.71
CA ILE A 3 30.37 4.58 9.20
C ILE A 3 30.76 5.79 8.36
N TYR A 4 29.76 6.48 7.84
CA TYR A 4 29.92 7.66 7.01
C TYR A 4 29.10 8.82 7.55
N LYS A 5 29.47 10.03 7.13
CA LYS A 5 28.71 11.25 7.38
C LYS A 5 28.56 12.05 6.10
N LYS A 6 27.40 12.71 5.95
CA LYS A 6 27.17 13.70 4.90
C LYS A 6 26.06 14.64 5.34
N ASN A 7 26.25 15.96 5.21
CA ASN A 7 25.24 16.97 5.54
C ASN A 7 24.61 16.86 6.95
N ARG A 8 25.38 16.39 7.95
CA ARG A 8 24.97 16.08 9.34
C ARG A 8 24.24 14.75 9.53
N ASP A 9 23.85 14.09 8.46
CA ASP A 9 23.29 12.74 8.51
C ASP A 9 24.40 11.70 8.67
N ILE A 10 24.09 10.64 9.41
CA ILE A 10 24.98 9.50 9.62
C ILE A 10 24.47 8.29 8.85
N PHE A 11 25.40 7.64 8.17
CA PHE A 11 25.13 6.47 7.35
C PHE A 11 25.98 5.30 7.81
N ILE A 12 25.42 4.10 7.73
CA ILE A 12 26.13 2.85 7.98
C ILE A 12 25.98 1.91 6.79
N SER A 13 26.95 1.03 6.56
CA SER A 13 26.90 0.12 5.42
C SER A 13 27.80 -1.10 5.59
N ASN A 14 27.41 -2.22 4.97
CA ASN A 14 28.28 -3.37 4.74
C ASN A 14 29.13 -3.22 3.46
N HIS A 15 28.78 -2.28 2.58
CA HIS A 15 29.51 -1.91 1.36
C HIS A 15 30.41 -0.70 1.57
N LYS A 16 31.42 -0.56 0.72
CA LYS A 16 32.23 0.65 0.63
C LYS A 16 31.54 1.69 -0.26
N PHE A 17 31.45 2.93 0.23
CA PHE A 17 30.95 4.09 -0.49
C PHE A 17 31.99 5.21 -0.51
N ASN A 18 31.92 6.08 -1.53
CA ASN A 18 32.72 7.30 -1.62
C ASN A 18 32.04 8.43 -0.83
N LEU A 19 32.07 8.32 0.49
CA LEU A 19 31.51 9.28 1.44
C LEU A 19 32.55 9.55 2.53
N ASP A 20 32.44 10.70 3.21
CA ASP A 20 33.34 11.04 4.31
C ASP A 20 33.18 10.05 5.46
N ALA A 21 34.30 9.55 5.97
CA ALA A 21 34.30 8.67 7.12
C ALA A 21 33.81 9.40 8.39
N ALA A 22 33.10 8.66 9.25
CA ALA A 22 32.64 9.13 10.55
C ALA A 22 33.13 8.20 11.67
N GLU A 23 33.07 8.70 12.90
CA GLU A 23 33.49 7.96 14.09
C GLU A 23 32.30 7.37 14.84
N GLU A 24 32.53 6.40 15.71
CA GLU A 24 31.48 5.77 16.53
C GLU A 24 30.73 6.78 17.43
N LYS A 25 31.40 7.86 17.85
CA LYS A 25 30.77 8.95 18.60
C LYS A 25 29.68 9.67 17.78
N ASP A 26 29.87 9.77 16.47
CA ASP A 26 28.92 10.43 15.58
C ASP A 26 27.65 9.59 15.46
N LEU A 27 27.81 8.26 15.38
CA LEU A 27 26.71 7.29 15.42
C LEU A 27 25.87 7.40 16.71
N LYS A 28 26.53 7.51 17.87
CA LYS A 28 25.84 7.62 19.18
C LYS A 28 25.04 8.91 19.33
N ASN A 29 25.51 9.99 18.71
CA ASN A 29 24.89 11.31 18.78
C ASN A 29 23.84 11.56 17.69
N ALA A 30 23.73 10.66 16.71
CA ALA A 30 22.77 10.80 15.63
C ALA A 30 21.32 10.67 16.15
N GLU A 31 20.46 11.57 15.67
CA GLU A 31 19.02 11.48 15.89
C GLU A 31 18.46 10.26 15.14
N HIS A 32 18.87 10.11 13.88
CA HIS A 32 18.50 9.02 13.00
C HIS A 32 19.70 8.57 12.15
N ILE A 33 19.71 7.30 11.76
CA ILE A 33 20.80 6.67 11.02
C ILE A 33 20.24 5.95 9.79
N TYR A 34 20.97 6.07 8.68
CA TYR A 34 20.60 5.45 7.42
C TYR A 34 21.54 4.28 7.05
N LEU A 35 20.99 3.08 6.97
CA LEU A 35 21.67 1.90 6.44
C LEU A 35 21.68 1.95 4.90
N LEU A 36 22.85 2.11 4.28
CA LEU A 36 22.98 2.09 2.83
C LEU A 36 23.02 0.65 2.31
N LYS A 37 22.11 0.34 1.38
CA LYS A 37 21.94 -0.99 0.79
C LYS A 37 22.04 -0.95 -0.73
N LYS A 38 22.42 -2.08 -1.33
CA LYS A 38 22.43 -2.27 -2.79
C LYS A 38 21.49 -3.40 -3.16
N THR A 39 20.20 -3.07 -3.30
CA THR A 39 19.13 -4.07 -3.49
C THR A 39 18.57 -4.12 -4.93
N GLY A 40 19.11 -3.31 -5.84
CA GLY A 40 18.57 -3.15 -7.21
C GLY A 40 17.41 -2.16 -7.28
N THR A 41 17.10 -1.64 -8.47
CA THR A 41 16.05 -0.62 -8.67
C THR A 41 14.63 -1.16 -8.71
N SER A 42 14.47 -2.49 -8.75
CA SER A 42 13.14 -3.12 -8.67
C SER A 42 12.57 -3.12 -7.24
N CYS A 43 13.38 -2.80 -6.23
CA CYS A 43 13.00 -2.85 -4.82
C CYS A 43 12.52 -1.48 -4.31
N ARG A 44 12.10 -1.47 -3.03
CA ARG A 44 11.84 -0.24 -2.28
C ARG A 44 13.09 0.65 -2.22
N PHE A 45 12.87 1.95 -2.19
CA PHE A 45 13.91 2.96 -2.04
C PHE A 45 14.24 3.19 -0.56
N ARG A 46 13.22 3.36 0.29
CA ARG A 46 13.41 3.71 1.71
C ARG A 46 12.45 2.96 2.62
N GLN A 47 12.98 2.34 3.68
CA GLN A 47 12.20 1.60 4.66
C GLN A 47 12.73 1.81 6.09
N VAL A 48 11.82 1.90 7.06
CA VAL A 48 12.16 1.77 8.48
C VAL A 48 12.68 0.36 8.76
N VAL A 49 13.76 0.27 9.52
CA VAL A 49 14.35 -1.01 9.95
C VAL A 49 13.96 -1.24 11.41
N ASN A 50 12.95 -2.08 11.63
CA ASN A 50 12.41 -2.42 12.95
C ASN A 50 12.67 -3.90 13.34
N SER A 51 13.49 -4.61 12.55
CA SER A 51 13.91 -5.99 12.79
C SER A 51 15.27 -6.28 12.16
N ALA A 52 16.08 -7.12 12.81
CA ALA A 52 17.34 -7.60 12.25
C ALA A 52 17.16 -8.36 10.91
N SER A 53 15.97 -8.91 10.65
CA SER A 53 15.66 -9.59 9.37
C SER A 53 15.66 -8.65 8.16
N GLN A 54 15.69 -7.34 8.36
CA GLN A 54 15.56 -6.32 7.31
C GLN A 54 16.92 -5.68 6.91
N ILE A 55 18.01 -6.08 7.56
CA ILE A 55 19.35 -5.48 7.37
C ILE A 55 19.99 -5.93 6.05
N ASP A 56 19.84 -7.20 5.68
CA ASP A 56 20.48 -7.79 4.51
C ASP A 56 19.93 -7.21 3.19
N ASP A 57 20.78 -7.08 2.17
CA ASP A 57 20.40 -6.55 0.86
C ASP A 57 19.26 -7.33 0.20
N LYS A 58 19.25 -8.66 0.40
CA LYS A 58 18.19 -9.51 -0.15
C LYS A 58 16.92 -9.38 0.69
N GLU A 59 15.90 -8.77 0.12
CA GLU A 59 14.56 -8.79 0.70
C GLU A 59 13.98 -10.21 0.65
N ASN A 60 13.01 -10.53 1.50
CA ASN A 60 12.18 -11.74 1.40
C ASN A 60 11.08 -11.67 2.46
N ILE A 61 10.18 -12.65 2.45
CA ILE A 61 9.04 -12.70 3.38
C ILE A 61 9.42 -12.68 4.87
N ASN A 62 10.66 -13.02 5.25
CA ASN A 62 11.11 -12.91 6.65
C ASN A 62 11.19 -11.47 7.16
N TYR A 63 11.02 -10.46 6.30
CA TYR A 63 10.94 -9.05 6.69
C TYR A 63 9.79 -8.76 7.67
N ILE A 64 8.78 -9.64 7.72
CA ILE A 64 7.65 -9.55 8.66
C ILE A 64 7.98 -10.15 10.04
N LEU A 65 9.09 -10.89 10.16
CA LEU A 65 9.52 -11.47 11.43
C LEU A 65 10.35 -10.45 12.20
N LYS A 66 10.08 -10.30 13.50
CA LYS A 66 10.92 -9.50 14.39
C LYS A 66 12.05 -10.37 14.94
N LYS A 67 13.28 -10.11 14.49
CA LYS A 67 14.50 -10.80 14.89
C LYS A 67 15.43 -9.83 15.63
N GLU A 68 16.18 -10.41 16.56
CA GLU A 68 17.28 -9.80 17.31
C GLU A 68 18.57 -10.57 16.97
N GLY A 69 19.72 -10.07 17.41
CA GLY A 69 21.04 -10.66 17.19
C GLY A 69 21.89 -9.93 16.14
N SER A 70 21.60 -8.65 15.86
CA SER A 70 22.42 -7.83 14.96
C SER A 70 23.31 -6.86 15.72
N SER A 71 24.37 -6.37 15.07
CA SER A 71 25.25 -5.33 15.64
C SER A 71 24.59 -3.96 15.75
N VAL A 72 23.35 -3.80 15.30
CA VAL A 72 22.61 -2.53 15.27
C VAL A 72 21.27 -2.63 16.01
N ASP A 73 21.09 -3.67 16.84
CA ASP A 73 19.85 -3.89 17.59
C ASP A 73 19.47 -2.71 18.48
N ASP A 74 20.45 -2.01 19.06
CA ASP A 74 20.18 -0.80 19.86
C ASP A 74 19.54 0.32 19.02
N LEU A 75 19.94 0.45 17.74
CA LEU A 75 19.36 1.42 16.80
C LEU A 75 17.94 1.01 16.39
N ILE A 76 17.74 -0.29 16.15
CA ILE A 76 16.43 -0.87 15.81
C ILE A 76 15.45 -0.68 16.96
N ASN A 77 15.84 -1.05 18.18
CA ASN A 77 15.03 -0.92 19.38
C ASN A 77 14.74 0.55 19.73
N GLY A 78 15.68 1.45 19.42
CA GLY A 78 15.48 2.90 19.55
C GLY A 78 14.64 3.54 18.45
N GLY A 79 14.25 2.79 17.40
CA GLY A 79 13.50 3.34 16.27
C GLY A 79 14.30 4.33 15.40
N LYS A 80 15.63 4.26 15.46
CA LYS A 80 16.57 5.22 14.84
C LYS A 80 17.18 4.75 13.53
N LEU A 81 16.68 3.65 12.97
CA LEU A 81 17.29 3.02 11.81
C LEU A 81 16.30 2.94 10.65
N SER A 82 16.76 3.35 9.48
CA SER A 82 16.08 3.13 8.21
C SER A 82 17.10 2.78 7.15
N TYR A 83 16.72 2.07 6.10
CA TYR A 83 17.62 1.83 4.98
C TYR A 83 17.32 2.75 3.81
N ILE A 84 18.38 3.07 3.05
CA ILE A 84 18.31 3.73 1.74
C ILE A 84 18.94 2.80 0.70
N ASN A 85 18.21 2.56 -0.38
CA ASN A 85 18.72 1.82 -1.52
C ASN A 85 19.52 2.74 -2.44
N THR A 86 20.85 2.56 -2.45
CA THR A 86 21.76 3.37 -3.27
C THR A 86 21.85 2.91 -4.72
N SER A 87 21.06 1.91 -5.12
CA SER A 87 20.95 1.49 -6.53
C SER A 87 20.19 2.50 -7.37
N PHE A 88 19.44 3.40 -6.73
CA PHE A 88 18.84 4.56 -7.38
C PHE A 88 19.92 5.62 -7.60
N GLU A 89 20.17 6.04 -8.85
CA GLU A 89 21.22 7.02 -9.16
C GLU A 89 21.02 8.35 -8.42
N GLU A 90 19.76 8.80 -8.31
CA GLU A 90 19.37 10.02 -7.60
C GLU A 90 19.18 9.81 -6.08
N TRP A 91 19.68 8.72 -5.49
CA TRP A 91 19.38 8.37 -4.09
C TRP A 91 19.69 9.52 -3.12
N GLU A 92 20.77 10.28 -3.37
CA GLU A 92 21.21 11.39 -2.53
C GLU A 92 20.21 12.55 -2.48
N GLU A 93 19.45 12.77 -3.56
CA GLU A 93 18.40 13.78 -3.58
C GLU A 93 17.08 13.19 -3.09
N MET A 94 16.79 11.95 -3.47
CA MET A 94 15.57 11.26 -3.04
C MET A 94 15.50 11.10 -1.51
N TYR A 95 16.61 10.83 -0.81
CA TYR A 95 16.55 10.60 0.64
C TYR A 95 16.23 11.88 1.44
N LYS A 96 16.46 13.07 0.87
CA LYS A 96 16.11 14.34 1.51
C LYS A 96 14.63 14.67 1.40
N VAL A 97 13.90 14.06 0.47
CA VAL A 97 12.46 14.29 0.28
C VAL A 97 11.69 13.59 1.40
N ASN A 98 10.87 14.35 2.13
CA ASN A 98 9.95 13.79 3.10
C ASN A 98 8.81 13.05 2.35
N PRO A 99 8.59 11.75 2.60
CA PRO A 99 7.47 11.01 2.01
C PRO A 99 6.09 11.57 2.39
N LEU A 100 5.99 12.23 3.55
CA LEU A 100 4.75 12.81 4.03
C LEU A 100 4.62 14.29 3.67
N LYS A 101 3.40 14.70 3.31
CA LYS A 101 3.00 16.09 3.05
C LYS A 101 1.91 16.52 4.00
N LYS A 102 1.86 17.81 4.30
CA LYS A 102 0.77 18.39 5.10
C LYS A 102 -0.59 18.24 4.40
N LYS A 103 -0.61 18.47 3.08
CA LYS A 103 -1.78 18.24 2.23
C LYS A 103 -1.36 17.68 0.88
N TYR A 104 -2.24 16.88 0.30
CA TYR A 104 -2.06 16.24 -1.01
C TYR A 104 -3.11 16.71 -2.01
N LYS A 105 -2.70 16.96 -3.25
CA LYS A 105 -3.59 16.94 -4.42
C LYS A 105 -3.83 15.48 -4.81
N VAL A 106 -5.09 15.08 -4.92
CA VAL A 106 -5.45 13.69 -5.23
C VAL A 106 -6.23 13.65 -6.53
N THR A 107 -5.92 12.72 -7.42
CA THR A 107 -6.74 12.44 -8.62
C THR A 107 -7.34 11.04 -8.53
N VAL A 108 -8.65 10.92 -8.72
CA VAL A 108 -9.37 9.63 -8.83
C VAL A 108 -9.74 9.40 -10.29
N ALA A 109 -9.24 8.30 -10.88
CA ALA A 109 -9.60 7.87 -12.22
C ALA A 109 -10.53 6.65 -12.17
N GLY A 110 -11.69 6.75 -12.83
CA GLY A 110 -12.78 5.78 -12.80
C GLY A 110 -13.81 6.11 -11.73
N LEU A 111 -15.00 6.54 -12.16
CA LEU A 111 -16.07 7.06 -11.30
C LEU A 111 -17.29 6.13 -11.24
N GLY A 112 -17.08 4.82 -11.42
CA GLY A 112 -18.09 3.79 -11.15
C GLY A 112 -18.41 3.66 -9.65
N ASP A 113 -19.14 2.61 -9.26
CA ASP A 113 -19.64 2.44 -7.88
C ASP A 113 -18.55 2.65 -6.80
N VAL A 114 -17.38 2.05 -7.00
CA VAL A 114 -16.26 2.14 -6.05
C VAL A 114 -15.63 3.53 -6.08
N GLY A 115 -15.21 4.03 -7.24
CA GLY A 115 -14.49 5.31 -7.34
C GLY A 115 -15.34 6.51 -6.94
N GLY A 116 -16.64 6.49 -7.27
CA GLY A 116 -17.59 7.50 -6.83
C GLY A 116 -17.79 7.49 -5.31
N THR A 117 -18.08 6.32 -4.73
CA THR A 117 -18.24 6.17 -3.27
C THR A 117 -16.96 6.52 -2.50
N LEU A 118 -15.80 6.14 -3.04
CA LEU A 118 -14.50 6.50 -2.51
C LEU A 118 -14.32 8.03 -2.50
N SER A 119 -14.72 8.72 -3.57
CA SER A 119 -14.62 10.18 -3.68
C SER A 119 -15.48 10.91 -2.64
N ILE A 120 -16.66 10.36 -2.29
CA ILE A 120 -17.46 10.84 -1.16
C ILE A 120 -16.66 10.73 0.15
N GLY A 121 -16.06 9.57 0.41
CA GLY A 121 -15.25 9.33 1.60
C GLY A 121 -14.03 10.25 1.69
N LEU A 122 -13.28 10.41 0.60
CA LEU A 122 -12.13 11.32 0.56
C LEU A 122 -12.53 12.77 0.86
N ARG A 123 -13.64 13.24 0.30
CA ARG A 123 -14.12 14.61 0.53
C ARG A 123 -14.54 14.83 1.98
N LEU A 124 -15.31 13.90 2.55
CA LEU A 124 -15.87 14.04 3.90
C LEU A 124 -14.84 13.80 5.01
N LEU A 125 -13.92 12.86 4.82
CA LEU A 125 -13.01 12.39 5.86
C LEU A 125 -11.57 12.90 5.70
N GLY A 126 -11.24 13.44 4.52
CA GLY A 126 -9.88 13.81 4.15
C GLY A 126 -9.62 15.31 4.05
N TYR A 127 -10.56 16.19 4.39
CA TYR A 127 -10.41 17.64 4.19
C TYR A 127 -9.23 18.28 4.93
N ASP A 128 -8.72 17.62 5.97
CA ASP A 128 -7.54 18.02 6.74
C ASP A 128 -6.22 17.66 6.04
N VAL A 129 -6.19 16.61 5.22
CA VAL A 129 -4.99 16.08 4.54
C VAL A 129 -5.05 16.17 3.01
N ILE A 130 -6.19 16.53 2.42
CA ILE A 130 -6.37 16.71 0.98
C ILE A 130 -6.63 18.20 0.69
N SER A 131 -5.87 18.78 -0.23
CA SER A 131 -6.08 20.16 -0.70
C SER A 131 -7.12 20.22 -1.81
N GLU A 132 -7.12 19.24 -2.71
CA GLU A 132 -7.96 19.20 -3.91
C GLU A 132 -8.16 17.75 -4.38
N ILE A 133 -9.34 17.47 -4.95
CA ILE A 133 -9.69 16.18 -5.54
C ILE A 133 -9.98 16.37 -7.04
N GLY A 134 -9.06 15.96 -7.90
CA GLY A 134 -9.30 15.77 -9.33
C GLY A 134 -10.11 14.49 -9.58
N ILE A 135 -11.06 14.54 -10.51
CA ILE A 135 -11.85 13.37 -10.93
C ILE A 135 -11.79 13.18 -12.45
N PHE A 136 -11.62 11.93 -12.88
CA PHE A 136 -11.55 11.55 -14.29
C PHE A 136 -12.37 10.29 -14.58
N ASP A 137 -13.13 10.31 -15.66
CA ASP A 137 -13.79 9.13 -16.27
C ASP A 137 -13.93 9.40 -17.77
N LEU A 138 -14.07 8.34 -18.58
CA LEU A 138 -14.30 8.49 -20.02
C LEU A 138 -15.69 9.06 -20.33
N ASP A 139 -16.64 8.86 -19.42
CA ASP A 139 -17.98 9.42 -19.52
C ASP A 139 -18.02 10.83 -18.91
N GLU A 140 -18.01 11.86 -19.78
CA GLU A 140 -18.07 13.26 -19.36
C GLU A 140 -19.31 13.61 -18.54
N ASN A 141 -20.45 12.95 -18.78
CA ASN A 141 -21.66 13.20 -18.00
C ASN A 141 -21.51 12.65 -16.58
N LYS A 142 -20.83 11.51 -16.44
CA LYS A 142 -20.47 10.96 -15.13
C LYS A 142 -19.52 11.88 -14.38
N VAL A 143 -18.52 12.45 -15.06
CA VAL A 143 -17.60 13.44 -14.47
C VAL A 143 -18.37 14.69 -14.01
N LYS A 144 -19.21 15.29 -14.86
CA LYS A 144 -20.05 16.44 -14.51
C LYS A 144 -20.97 16.15 -13.33
N ARG A 145 -21.63 14.99 -13.32
CA ARG A 145 -22.49 14.56 -12.22
C ARG A 145 -21.72 14.52 -10.90
N TRP A 146 -20.58 13.84 -10.86
CA TRP A 146 -19.79 13.72 -9.62
C TRP A 146 -19.19 15.06 -9.18
N GLU A 147 -18.80 15.92 -10.12
CA GLU A 147 -18.38 17.29 -9.82
C GLU A 147 -19.50 18.07 -9.11
N TYR A 148 -20.71 18.08 -9.69
CA TYR A 148 -21.86 18.76 -9.11
C TYR A 148 -22.24 18.19 -7.75
N GLU A 149 -22.47 16.88 -7.66
CA GLU A 149 -22.97 16.24 -6.44
C GLU A 149 -21.96 16.33 -5.30
N LEU A 150 -20.67 16.07 -5.57
CA LEU A 150 -19.66 16.16 -4.50
C LEU A 150 -19.50 17.61 -4.04
N ASN A 151 -19.47 18.59 -4.95
CA ASN A 151 -19.33 19.99 -4.54
C ASN A 151 -20.53 20.55 -3.77
N GLN A 152 -21.70 19.91 -3.85
CA GLN A 152 -22.89 20.24 -3.07
C GLN A 152 -22.92 19.62 -1.66
N ILE A 153 -22.01 18.69 -1.36
CA ILE A 153 -21.83 18.17 0.01
C ILE A 153 -21.12 19.25 0.84
N ASN A 154 -21.78 19.69 1.92
CA ASN A 154 -21.23 20.66 2.86
C ASN A 154 -21.79 20.48 4.28
N TYR A 155 -21.03 20.92 5.28
CA TYR A 155 -21.52 21.05 6.64
C TYR A 155 -22.28 22.38 6.80
N PRO A 156 -23.24 22.47 7.73
CA PRO A 156 -23.90 23.75 8.05
C PRO A 156 -23.00 24.72 8.82
N ASN A 157 -21.74 24.35 9.07
CA ASN A 157 -20.72 25.17 9.73
C ASN A 157 -19.68 25.68 8.71
N ASN A 158 -18.62 26.33 9.18
CA ASN A 158 -17.55 26.86 8.33
C ASN A 158 -16.43 25.84 8.01
N THR A 159 -16.72 24.53 8.06
CA THR A 159 -15.71 23.52 7.69
C THR A 159 -15.39 23.60 6.19
N SER A 160 -14.13 23.88 5.85
CA SER A 160 -13.68 23.95 4.46
C SER A 160 -13.36 22.54 3.93
N LEU A 161 -14.27 21.97 3.15
CA LEU A 161 -14.04 20.71 2.44
C LEU A 161 -13.13 20.91 1.21
N SER A 162 -12.40 19.86 0.81
CA SER A 162 -11.56 19.88 -0.39
C SER A 162 -12.43 20.07 -1.65
N LYS A 163 -12.03 21.00 -2.52
CA LYS A 163 -12.70 21.23 -3.79
C LYS A 163 -12.55 19.99 -4.69
N VAL A 164 -13.63 19.63 -5.37
CA VAL A 164 -13.60 18.59 -6.41
C VAL A 164 -13.58 19.28 -7.78
N LYS A 165 -12.74 18.82 -8.71
CA LYS A 165 -12.68 19.35 -10.07
C LYS A 165 -12.56 18.24 -11.12
N PRO A 166 -13.14 18.41 -12.31
CA PRO A 166 -12.82 17.58 -13.46
C PRO A 166 -11.34 17.79 -13.83
N VAL A 167 -10.67 16.73 -14.26
CA VAL A 167 -9.35 16.81 -14.90
C VAL A 167 -9.42 16.14 -16.26
N SER A 168 -8.60 16.58 -17.22
CA SER A 168 -8.43 15.87 -18.49
C SER A 168 -7.46 14.69 -18.35
N PHE A 169 -7.41 13.80 -19.35
CA PHE A 169 -6.46 12.68 -19.35
C PHE A 169 -5.00 13.16 -19.29
N ASP A 170 -4.68 14.29 -19.92
CA ASP A 170 -3.32 14.86 -19.92
C ASP A 170 -2.94 15.47 -18.54
N GLU A 171 -3.93 15.75 -17.69
CA GLU A 171 -3.74 16.36 -16.37
C GLU A 171 -3.91 15.36 -15.22
N VAL A 172 -4.23 14.09 -15.46
CA VAL A 172 -4.52 13.12 -14.38
C VAL A 172 -3.34 12.91 -13.42
N PHE A 173 -2.12 13.20 -13.86
CA PHE A 173 -0.89 13.12 -13.07
C PHE A 173 -0.39 14.49 -12.56
N ASP A 174 -1.14 15.60 -12.74
CA ASP A 174 -0.91 16.85 -11.99
C ASP A 174 -1.49 16.73 -10.56
N CYS A 175 -0.93 15.80 -9.81
CA CYS A 175 -1.34 15.48 -8.45
C CYS A 175 -0.15 14.97 -7.62
N ASP A 176 -0.36 14.81 -6.32
CA ASP A 176 0.57 14.12 -5.44
C ASP A 176 0.23 12.63 -5.31
N VAL A 177 -1.06 12.29 -5.50
CA VAL A 177 -1.60 10.93 -5.38
C VAL A 177 -2.57 10.67 -6.54
N PHE A 178 -2.25 9.70 -7.37
CA PHE A 178 -3.12 9.19 -8.41
C PHE A 178 -3.77 7.89 -7.92
N ILE A 179 -5.09 7.77 -8.04
CA ILE A 179 -5.88 6.62 -7.58
C ILE A 179 -6.57 5.97 -8.78
N PHE A 180 -6.14 4.76 -9.11
CA PHE A 180 -6.69 3.93 -10.16
C PHE A 180 -7.89 3.10 -9.64
N CYS A 181 -9.10 3.54 -10.00
CA CYS A 181 -10.39 2.92 -9.69
C CYS A 181 -11.12 2.42 -10.96
N ILE A 182 -10.39 2.25 -12.07
CA ILE A 182 -10.96 1.84 -13.35
C ILE A 182 -11.10 0.32 -13.40
N THR A 183 -12.28 -0.15 -13.80
CA THR A 183 -12.52 -1.55 -14.08
C THR A 183 -13.33 -1.66 -15.36
N ARG A 184 -12.92 -2.52 -16.29
CA ARG A 184 -13.77 -2.85 -17.44
C ARG A 184 -14.91 -3.74 -16.93
N GLN A 185 -16.15 -3.43 -17.31
CA GLN A 185 -17.27 -4.31 -17.00
C GLN A 185 -16.99 -5.69 -17.61
N ILE A 186 -17.10 -6.72 -16.79
CA ILE A 186 -17.01 -8.11 -17.23
C ILE A 186 -18.44 -8.62 -17.30
N PRO A 187 -18.82 -9.34 -18.38
CA PRO A 187 -20.14 -9.96 -18.48
C PRO A 187 -20.42 -10.86 -17.26
N ASP A 188 -21.70 -11.00 -16.88
CA ASP A 188 -22.11 -12.01 -15.90
C ASP A 188 -21.64 -13.38 -16.37
N VAL A 189 -20.71 -13.97 -15.63
CA VAL A 189 -20.03 -15.22 -15.99
C VAL A 189 -20.94 -16.39 -15.66
N SER A 190 -21.84 -16.70 -16.60
CA SER A 190 -22.53 -17.98 -16.72
C SER A 190 -21.66 -19.06 -17.40
N ILE A 191 -20.34 -18.85 -17.50
CA ILE A 191 -19.39 -19.76 -18.15
C ILE A 191 -18.58 -20.46 -17.05
N GLN A 192 -18.89 -21.74 -16.83
CA GLN A 192 -18.04 -22.64 -16.05
C GLN A 192 -16.74 -22.86 -16.85
N ASP A 193 -15.58 -22.81 -16.17
CA ASP A 193 -14.20 -23.07 -16.66
C ASP A 193 -13.27 -21.90 -17.03
N VAL A 194 -13.59 -20.63 -16.73
CA VAL A 194 -12.60 -19.53 -16.83
C VAL A 194 -12.39 -18.87 -15.46
N ASP A 195 -11.14 -18.83 -14.95
CA ASP A 195 -10.82 -18.07 -13.73
C ASP A 195 -11.08 -16.59 -14.00
N VAL A 196 -12.19 -16.09 -13.46
CA VAL A 196 -12.68 -14.72 -13.61
C VAL A 196 -11.55 -13.73 -13.35
N ARG A 197 -10.66 -14.00 -12.38
CA ARG A 197 -9.55 -13.12 -12.02
C ARG A 197 -8.56 -12.92 -13.16
N ILE A 198 -8.30 -13.96 -13.97
CA ILE A 198 -7.41 -13.87 -15.14
C ILE A 198 -8.05 -12.98 -16.21
N VAL A 199 -9.35 -13.10 -16.43
CA VAL A 199 -10.08 -12.26 -17.39
C VAL A 199 -10.09 -10.80 -16.94
N GLN A 200 -10.37 -10.54 -15.65
CA GLN A 200 -10.32 -9.17 -15.11
C GLN A 200 -8.90 -8.60 -15.21
N TYR A 201 -7.89 -9.42 -14.87
CA TYR A 201 -6.49 -9.02 -14.94
C TYR A 201 -6.13 -8.59 -16.36
N LYS A 202 -6.32 -9.45 -17.37
CA LYS A 202 -5.95 -9.13 -18.76
C LYS A 202 -6.57 -7.82 -19.22
N SER A 203 -7.86 -7.61 -18.94
CA SER A 203 -8.53 -6.39 -19.34
C SER A 203 -8.06 -5.14 -18.58
N ASN A 204 -7.84 -5.23 -17.27
CA ASN A 204 -7.43 -4.07 -16.49
C ASN A 204 -5.92 -3.79 -16.63
N ALA A 205 -5.13 -4.80 -16.98
CA ALA A 205 -3.70 -4.71 -17.23
C ALA A 205 -3.37 -3.84 -18.45
N GLU A 206 -4.17 -3.93 -19.53
CA GLU A 206 -4.05 -3.04 -20.69
C GLU A 206 -4.29 -1.57 -20.30
N ILE A 207 -5.33 -1.33 -19.51
CA ILE A 207 -5.71 0.02 -19.07
C ILE A 207 -4.62 0.59 -18.15
N ILE A 208 -4.19 -0.15 -17.13
CA ILE A 208 -3.18 0.35 -16.20
C ILE A 208 -1.82 0.58 -16.88
N SER A 209 -1.48 -0.21 -17.90
CA SER A 209 -0.34 0.05 -18.79
C SER A 209 -0.43 1.44 -19.45
N MET A 210 -1.58 1.81 -19.98
CA MET A 210 -1.76 3.15 -20.59
C MET A 210 -1.55 4.27 -19.58
N TYR A 211 -2.02 4.11 -18.34
CA TYR A 211 -1.80 5.09 -17.28
C TYR A 211 -0.35 5.11 -16.80
N ALA A 212 0.33 3.98 -16.73
CA ALA A 212 1.77 3.93 -16.44
C ALA A 212 2.57 4.69 -17.52
N GLU A 213 2.24 4.53 -18.80
CA GLU A 213 2.85 5.31 -19.89
C GLU A 213 2.57 6.81 -19.76
N ALA A 214 1.35 7.20 -19.42
CA ALA A 214 0.99 8.61 -19.17
C ALA A 214 1.76 9.18 -17.97
N ALA A 215 1.90 8.42 -16.87
CA ALA A 215 2.70 8.81 -15.72
C ALA A 215 4.17 9.05 -16.09
N LYS A 216 4.76 8.18 -16.90
CA LYS A 216 6.13 8.35 -17.42
C LYS A 216 6.27 9.62 -18.25
N LYS A 217 5.35 9.86 -19.19
CA LYS A 217 5.35 11.08 -20.03
C LYS A 217 5.23 12.35 -19.19
N ALA A 218 4.44 12.32 -18.13
CA ALA A 218 4.30 13.42 -17.17
C ALA A 218 5.48 13.54 -16.18
N LYS A 219 6.47 12.62 -16.23
CA LYS A 219 7.57 12.51 -15.24
C LYS A 219 7.04 12.48 -13.81
N TYR A 220 5.95 11.74 -13.61
CA TYR A 220 5.26 11.65 -12.33
C TYR A 220 6.18 11.03 -11.25
N LYS A 221 6.23 11.68 -10.08
CA LYS A 221 7.02 11.22 -8.91
C LYS A 221 6.16 11.03 -7.65
N GLY A 222 4.84 11.19 -7.77
CA GLY A 222 3.90 11.04 -6.64
C GLY A 222 3.58 9.57 -6.35
N TYR A 223 2.46 9.35 -5.66
CA TYR A 223 1.95 8.02 -5.32
C TYR A 223 1.01 7.49 -6.41
N PHE A 224 1.18 6.23 -6.81
CA PHE A 224 0.31 5.49 -7.72
C PHE A 224 -0.47 4.44 -6.94
N PHE A 225 -1.70 4.76 -6.57
CA PHE A 225 -2.55 3.90 -5.76
C PHE A 225 -3.50 3.10 -6.65
N VAL A 226 -3.64 1.81 -6.36
CA VAL A 226 -4.51 0.89 -7.10
C VAL A 226 -5.61 0.39 -6.18
N VAL A 227 -6.87 0.58 -6.58
CA VAL A 227 -8.05 0.08 -5.88
C VAL A 227 -8.75 -1.02 -6.69
N SER A 228 -8.58 -1.00 -8.02
CA SER A 228 -9.19 -1.97 -8.92
C SER A 228 -8.67 -3.39 -8.74
N ASP A 229 -9.55 -4.37 -8.89
CA ASP A 229 -9.20 -5.79 -8.87
C ASP A 229 -8.60 -6.28 -10.20
N PRO A 230 -7.68 -7.27 -10.18
CA PRO A 230 -7.03 -7.83 -8.99
C PRO A 230 -5.89 -6.92 -8.50
N VAL A 231 -6.07 -6.33 -7.32
CA VAL A 231 -5.29 -5.19 -6.81
C VAL A 231 -3.78 -5.47 -6.80
N ASP A 232 -3.36 -6.57 -6.18
CA ASP A 232 -1.95 -6.91 -5.96
C ASP A 232 -1.20 -7.12 -7.30
N HIS A 233 -1.86 -7.76 -8.26
CA HIS A 233 -1.31 -8.02 -9.60
C HIS A 233 -1.27 -6.76 -10.46
N LEU A 234 -2.27 -5.88 -10.33
CA LEU A 234 -2.27 -4.60 -11.02
C LEU A 234 -1.20 -3.65 -10.45
N CYS A 235 -0.89 -3.72 -9.16
CA CYS A 235 0.29 -3.04 -8.60
C CYS A 235 1.59 -3.53 -9.24
N LYS A 236 1.78 -4.86 -9.32
CA LYS A 236 2.94 -5.49 -9.97
C LYS A 236 3.04 -5.03 -11.43
N LYS A 237 1.93 -5.08 -12.18
CA LYS A 237 1.85 -4.61 -13.57
C LYS A 237 2.21 -3.13 -13.71
N ALA A 238 1.59 -2.25 -12.93
CA ALA A 238 1.88 -0.81 -12.96
C ALA A 238 3.35 -0.53 -12.66
N PHE A 239 3.90 -1.17 -11.62
CA PHE A 239 5.29 -1.02 -11.23
C PHE A 239 6.26 -1.42 -12.35
N PHE A 240 6.05 -2.57 -12.99
CA PHE A 240 6.90 -3.00 -14.11
C PHE A 240 6.79 -2.08 -15.32
N GLU A 241 5.58 -1.64 -15.69
CA GLU A 241 5.38 -0.74 -16.82
C GLU A 241 5.98 0.65 -16.60
N LEU A 242 5.90 1.15 -15.37
CA LEU A 242 6.57 2.37 -14.93
C LEU A 242 8.10 2.21 -15.00
N ASN A 243 8.65 1.03 -14.71
CA ASN A 243 10.11 0.82 -14.62
C ASN A 243 10.79 0.30 -15.90
N LYS A 244 10.10 0.25 -17.05
CA LYS A 244 10.74 -0.14 -18.33
C LYS A 244 11.84 0.84 -18.77
N ASP A 245 11.54 2.13 -18.72
CA ASP A 245 12.43 3.21 -19.21
C ASP A 245 12.41 4.45 -18.29
N TYR A 246 11.89 4.28 -17.08
CA TYR A 246 11.76 5.33 -16.07
C TYR A 246 12.05 4.71 -14.69
N VAL A 247 12.42 5.53 -13.71
CA VAL A 247 12.74 5.04 -12.37
C VAL A 247 11.62 5.43 -11.42
N PHE A 248 10.84 4.45 -10.98
CA PHE A 248 9.70 4.66 -10.09
C PHE A 248 9.81 3.75 -8.86
N PRO A 249 10.04 4.29 -7.65
CA PRO A 249 10.24 3.49 -6.46
C PRO A 249 9.02 2.61 -6.15
N ALA A 250 9.28 1.36 -5.72
CA ALA A 250 8.19 0.45 -5.34
C ALA A 250 7.38 0.97 -4.13
N ASP A 251 7.98 1.84 -3.30
CA ASP A 251 7.33 2.53 -2.19
C ASP A 251 6.12 3.38 -2.62
N ASN A 252 6.18 3.88 -3.85
CA ASN A 252 5.20 4.81 -4.41
C ASN A 252 4.03 4.08 -5.07
N VAL A 253 4.12 2.76 -5.32
CA VAL A 253 3.00 1.95 -5.83
C VAL A 253 2.35 1.22 -4.66
N LYS A 254 1.05 1.44 -4.43
CA LYS A 254 0.33 0.77 -3.33
C LYS A 254 -1.05 0.28 -3.74
N GLY A 255 -1.36 -0.93 -3.34
CA GLY A 255 -2.64 -1.58 -3.56
C GLY A 255 -3.53 -1.48 -2.32
N PHE A 256 -4.77 -1.07 -2.52
CA PHE A 256 -5.76 -0.88 -1.48
C PHE A 256 -6.91 -1.88 -1.64
N GLY A 257 -6.62 -3.14 -1.32
CA GLY A 257 -7.60 -4.22 -1.28
C GLY A 257 -7.79 -4.83 0.11
N LEU A 258 -6.75 -4.86 0.93
CA LEU A 258 -6.76 -5.61 2.18
C LEU A 258 -7.57 -4.95 3.32
N GLY A 259 -7.78 -3.64 3.29
CA GLY A 259 -8.53 -2.90 4.32
C GLY A 259 -9.96 -3.43 4.55
N VAL A 260 -10.69 -3.71 3.48
CA VAL A 260 -12.04 -4.30 3.56
C VAL A 260 -12.00 -5.75 4.06
N MET A 261 -10.93 -6.51 3.77
CA MET A 261 -10.80 -7.87 4.28
C MET A 261 -10.58 -7.86 5.79
N TYR A 262 -9.73 -6.96 6.30
CA TYR A 262 -9.61 -6.75 7.74
C TYR A 262 -10.94 -6.30 8.37
N ALA A 263 -11.65 -5.35 7.75
CA ALA A 263 -12.93 -4.87 8.28
C ALA A 263 -14.02 -5.97 8.32
N ARG A 264 -14.07 -6.83 7.29
CA ARG A 264 -14.95 -8.01 7.25
C ARG A 264 -14.58 -9.01 8.33
N ALA A 265 -13.29 -9.30 8.52
CA ALA A 265 -12.83 -10.17 9.58
C ALA A 265 -13.22 -9.64 10.97
N LEU A 266 -13.05 -8.33 11.19
CA LEU A 266 -13.49 -7.67 12.42
C LEU A 266 -15.00 -7.79 12.65
N TYR A 267 -15.81 -7.59 11.60
CA TYR A 267 -17.26 -7.76 11.67
C TYR A 267 -17.66 -9.19 12.09
N TYR A 268 -17.07 -10.22 11.47
CA TYR A 268 -17.36 -11.61 11.84
C TYR A 268 -16.84 -11.96 13.24
N ALA A 269 -15.65 -11.49 13.61
CA ALA A 269 -15.11 -11.68 14.94
C ALA A 269 -16.04 -11.08 16.01
N GLN A 270 -16.57 -9.88 15.78
CA GLN A 270 -17.57 -9.25 16.66
C GLN A 270 -18.84 -10.09 16.79
N ASN A 271 -19.39 -10.60 15.67
CA ASN A 271 -20.56 -11.47 15.69
C ASN A 271 -20.32 -12.80 16.43
N MET A 272 -19.08 -13.25 16.50
CA MET A 272 -18.64 -14.43 17.25
C MET A 272 -18.22 -14.10 18.70
N ASN A 273 -18.40 -12.86 19.16
CA ASN A 273 -17.97 -12.37 20.48
C ASN A 273 -16.45 -12.43 20.74
N ILE A 274 -15.65 -12.30 19.69
CA ILE A 274 -14.17 -12.31 19.76
C ILE A 274 -13.68 -10.85 19.88
N GLY A 275 -13.76 -10.31 21.09
CA GLY A 275 -13.46 -8.89 21.35
C GLY A 275 -11.98 -8.50 21.15
N TYR A 276 -11.04 -9.43 21.32
CA TYR A 276 -9.60 -9.16 21.19
C TYR A 276 -9.16 -8.94 19.73
N PHE A 277 -9.96 -9.33 18.73
CA PHE A 277 -9.58 -9.27 17.32
C PHE A 277 -9.23 -7.84 16.88
N LYS A 278 -9.90 -6.82 17.42
CA LYS A 278 -9.65 -5.42 17.09
C LYS A 278 -8.18 -5.01 17.35
N ASP A 279 -7.57 -5.54 18.41
CA ASP A 279 -6.22 -5.19 18.84
C ASP A 279 -5.18 -6.20 18.34
N LYS A 280 -5.56 -7.49 18.33
CA LYS A 280 -4.65 -8.62 18.11
C LYS A 280 -4.79 -9.30 16.75
N GLY A 281 -5.94 -9.16 16.09
CA GLY A 281 -6.21 -9.75 14.79
C GLY A 281 -5.49 -9.02 13.67
N ARG A 282 -5.07 -9.76 12.63
CA ARG A 282 -4.40 -9.20 11.45
C ARG A 282 -4.87 -9.88 10.17
N ALA A 283 -4.79 -9.15 9.06
CA ALA A 283 -5.00 -9.68 7.72
C ALA A 283 -3.68 -9.63 6.93
N PHE A 284 -3.46 -10.64 6.09
CA PHE A 284 -2.28 -10.79 5.23
C PHE A 284 -2.69 -11.36 3.87
N GLY A 285 -1.84 -11.16 2.87
CA GLY A 285 -2.04 -11.75 1.54
C GLY A 285 -2.83 -10.85 0.61
N PRO A 286 -3.20 -11.36 -0.58
CA PRO A 286 -3.93 -10.60 -1.58
C PRO A 286 -5.38 -10.33 -1.20
N HIS A 287 -6.02 -9.42 -1.94
CA HIS A 287 -7.47 -9.26 -1.87
C HIS A 287 -8.18 -10.46 -2.52
N GLY A 288 -8.73 -11.35 -1.69
CA GLY A 288 -9.57 -12.47 -2.14
C GLY A 288 -8.95 -13.85 -1.84
N LYS A 289 -8.84 -14.71 -2.86
CA LYS A 289 -8.27 -16.06 -2.70
C LYS A 289 -6.83 -15.94 -2.20
N ASP A 290 -6.47 -16.76 -1.22
CA ASP A 290 -5.18 -16.76 -0.51
C ASP A 290 -5.00 -15.65 0.54
N LEU A 291 -6.07 -14.91 0.85
CA LEU A 291 -6.16 -14.13 2.08
C LEU A 291 -5.89 -15.01 3.31
N ILE A 292 -5.23 -14.44 4.31
CA ILE A 292 -5.08 -15.02 5.63
C ILE A 292 -5.55 -14.01 6.67
N VAL A 293 -6.44 -14.46 7.56
CA VAL A 293 -6.84 -13.72 8.75
C VAL A 293 -6.25 -14.43 9.96
N ALA A 294 -5.31 -13.79 10.65
CA ALA A 294 -4.88 -14.20 11.99
C ALA A 294 -5.90 -13.69 13.00
N ASP A 295 -6.45 -14.57 13.82
CA ASP A 295 -7.37 -14.22 14.90
C ASP A 295 -6.63 -13.40 15.99
N ASN A 296 -5.40 -13.83 16.30
CA ASN A 296 -4.52 -13.21 17.26
C ASN A 296 -3.05 -13.49 16.86
N ILE A 297 -2.25 -12.44 16.78
CA ILE A 297 -0.82 -12.53 16.42
C ILE A 297 0.12 -12.93 17.58
N GLU A 298 -0.36 -12.88 18.81
CA GLU A 298 0.40 -13.25 20.02
C GLU A 298 -0.01 -14.64 20.56
N ASP A 299 -1.31 -14.93 20.56
CA ASP A 299 -1.90 -16.18 21.07
C ASP A 299 -2.79 -16.81 19.99
N TYR A 300 -2.14 -17.35 18.95
CA TYR A 300 -2.77 -17.76 17.71
C TYR A 300 -3.60 -19.04 17.83
N ASN A 301 -4.87 -18.98 17.43
CA ASN A 301 -5.73 -20.15 17.29
C ASN A 301 -5.90 -20.52 15.82
N HIS A 302 -5.29 -21.63 15.42
CA HIS A 302 -5.27 -22.06 14.02
C HIS A 302 -6.67 -22.30 13.43
N GLU A 303 -7.54 -23.01 14.14
CA GLU A 303 -8.88 -23.33 13.65
C GLU A 303 -9.76 -22.09 13.55
N LEU A 304 -9.67 -21.20 14.53
CA LEU A 304 -10.41 -19.95 14.51
C LEU A 304 -9.91 -19.02 13.39
N SER A 305 -8.60 -18.94 13.18
CA SER A 305 -8.00 -18.21 12.08
C SER A 305 -8.48 -18.74 10.71
N LEU A 306 -8.53 -20.06 10.51
CA LEU A 306 -9.09 -20.66 9.30
C LEU A 306 -10.57 -20.27 9.12
N LYS A 307 -11.36 -20.33 10.20
CA LYS A 307 -12.79 -19.98 10.14
C LYS A 307 -13.02 -18.51 9.80
N LEU A 308 -12.28 -17.60 10.43
CA LEU A 308 -12.36 -16.17 10.13
C LEU A 308 -11.90 -15.89 8.70
N THR A 309 -10.87 -16.59 8.22
CA THR A 309 -10.38 -16.46 6.83
C THR A 309 -11.48 -16.86 5.83
N GLU A 310 -12.16 -17.98 6.07
CA GLU A 310 -13.27 -18.48 5.24
C GLU A 310 -14.44 -17.47 5.20
N LEU A 311 -14.93 -17.04 6.37
CA LEU A 311 -16.03 -16.08 6.48
C LEU A 311 -15.69 -14.76 5.76
N THR A 312 -14.47 -14.27 5.96
CA THR A 312 -13.99 -13.02 5.36
C THR A 312 -13.91 -13.10 3.84
N THR A 313 -13.41 -14.22 3.31
CA THR A 313 -13.29 -14.44 1.86
C THR A 313 -14.66 -14.54 1.18
N ASN A 314 -15.65 -15.13 1.86
CA ASN A 314 -17.01 -15.32 1.34
C ASN A 314 -17.96 -14.14 1.61
N ALA A 315 -17.53 -13.11 2.33
CA ALA A 315 -18.38 -11.98 2.71
C ALA A 315 -19.02 -11.26 1.51
N ASN A 316 -18.30 -11.18 0.38
CA ASN A 316 -18.81 -10.60 -0.86
C ASN A 316 -19.98 -11.42 -1.45
N ILE A 317 -19.94 -12.74 -1.32
CA ILE A 317 -21.01 -13.65 -1.76
C ILE A 317 -22.26 -13.44 -0.90
N GLU A 318 -22.09 -13.28 0.43
CA GLU A 318 -23.21 -13.01 1.32
C GLU A 318 -23.93 -11.70 0.97
N VAL A 319 -23.18 -10.63 0.63
CA VAL A 319 -23.81 -9.39 0.13
C VAL A 319 -24.53 -9.62 -1.19
N ARG A 320 -23.95 -10.38 -2.13
CA ARG A 320 -24.60 -10.68 -3.42
C ARG A 320 -25.90 -11.45 -3.27
N LYS A 321 -26.01 -12.34 -2.27
CA LYS A 321 -27.27 -13.04 -1.95
C LYS A 321 -28.42 -12.08 -1.57
N THR A 322 -28.11 -10.87 -1.13
CA THR A 322 -29.12 -9.82 -0.86
C THR A 322 -29.62 -9.11 -2.12
N GLY A 323 -29.06 -9.44 -3.30
CA GLY A 323 -29.39 -8.79 -4.57
C GLY A 323 -28.56 -7.55 -4.90
N PHE A 324 -27.59 -7.20 -4.05
CA PHE A 324 -26.76 -5.99 -4.21
C PHE A 324 -25.29 -6.30 -4.48
N LYS A 325 -24.64 -5.42 -5.26
CA LYS A 325 -23.19 -5.49 -5.53
C LYS A 325 -22.40 -5.01 -4.30
N PRO A 326 -21.36 -5.74 -3.85
CA PRO A 326 -20.54 -5.33 -2.72
C PRO A 326 -19.49 -4.28 -3.15
N TYR A 327 -19.83 -3.00 -3.09
CA TYR A 327 -18.88 -1.91 -3.41
C TYR A 327 -18.70 -0.88 -2.29
N ILE A 328 -19.68 -0.73 -1.39
CA ILE A 328 -19.66 0.30 -0.33
C ILE A 328 -18.50 0.08 0.65
N ALA A 329 -18.44 -1.11 1.28
CA ALA A 329 -17.36 -1.44 2.21
C ALA A 329 -15.98 -1.44 1.54
N PRO A 330 -15.79 -1.99 0.33
CA PRO A 330 -14.52 -1.82 -0.41
C PRO A 330 -14.13 -0.36 -0.63
N ALA A 331 -15.05 0.47 -1.09
CA ALA A 331 -14.78 1.89 -1.38
C ALA A 331 -14.43 2.70 -0.14
N LEU A 332 -15.03 2.38 1.02
CA LEU A 332 -14.80 3.12 2.27
C LEU A 332 -13.66 2.52 3.09
N SER A 333 -13.62 1.22 3.34
CA SER A 333 -12.60 0.60 4.19
C SER A 333 -11.25 0.47 3.50
N SER A 334 -11.20 -0.06 2.28
CA SER A 334 -9.94 -0.14 1.51
C SER A 334 -9.64 1.18 0.81
N GLY A 335 -10.64 1.81 0.20
CA GLY A 335 -10.47 3.09 -0.49
C GLY A 335 -10.23 4.24 0.48
N ALA A 336 -11.30 4.93 0.88
CA ALA A 336 -11.18 6.19 1.61
C ALA A 336 -10.37 6.08 2.92
N LEU A 337 -10.75 5.20 3.84
CA LEU A 337 -10.13 5.11 5.17
C LEU A 337 -8.67 4.68 5.10
N SER A 338 -8.35 3.59 4.39
CA SER A 338 -6.96 3.12 4.33
C SER A 338 -6.06 4.07 3.55
N ILE A 339 -6.54 4.73 2.49
CA ILE A 339 -5.78 5.77 1.78
C ILE A 339 -5.53 6.98 2.68
N LEU A 340 -6.55 7.47 3.40
CA LEU A 340 -6.38 8.61 4.30
C LEU A 340 -5.42 8.30 5.44
N SER A 341 -5.52 7.12 6.06
CA SER A 341 -4.54 6.69 7.05
C SER A 341 -3.13 6.57 6.46
N CYS A 342 -2.99 6.09 5.22
CA CYS A 342 -1.70 6.09 4.51
C CYS A 342 -1.10 7.50 4.38
N LEU A 343 -1.90 8.47 3.92
CA LEU A 343 -1.47 9.87 3.74
C LEU A 343 -1.20 10.60 5.07
N LYS A 344 -1.84 10.17 6.16
CA LYS A 344 -1.58 10.67 7.52
C LYS A 344 -0.39 9.99 8.22
N GLY A 345 0.23 9.01 7.58
CA GLY A 345 1.31 8.21 8.18
C GLY A 345 0.84 7.26 9.29
N GLU A 346 -0.44 6.94 9.31
CA GLU A 346 -1.06 6.02 10.26
C GLU A 346 -0.95 4.56 9.80
N TRP A 347 -1.06 3.64 10.76
CA TRP A 347 -1.14 2.22 10.48
C TRP A 347 -2.42 1.87 9.70
N HIS A 348 -2.25 1.23 8.56
CA HIS A 348 -3.34 0.84 7.67
C HIS A 348 -3.01 -0.49 6.96
N TYR A 349 -3.96 -1.02 6.19
CA TYR A 349 -3.76 -2.19 5.35
C TYR A 349 -3.68 -1.78 3.90
N SER A 350 -2.51 -1.98 3.30
CA SER A 350 -2.23 -1.82 1.88
C SER A 350 -1.13 -2.79 1.47
N THR A 351 -0.82 -2.85 0.18
CA THR A 351 0.32 -3.64 -0.27
C THR A 351 1.66 -2.96 0.04
N VAL A 352 2.67 -3.79 0.27
CA VAL A 352 4.07 -3.41 0.31
C VAL A 352 4.86 -4.34 -0.60
N SER A 353 5.77 -3.80 -1.41
CA SER A 353 6.58 -4.59 -2.35
C SER A 353 7.76 -5.26 -1.66
N ILE A 354 7.73 -6.57 -1.42
CA ILE A 354 8.87 -7.37 -0.92
C ILE A 354 9.38 -8.21 -2.11
N GLU A 355 10.65 -8.05 -2.51
CA GLU A 355 11.21 -8.69 -3.73
C GLU A 355 10.32 -8.54 -4.98
N ASN A 356 9.80 -7.33 -5.24
CA ASN A 356 8.89 -7.02 -6.36
C ASN A 356 7.48 -7.66 -6.26
N VAL A 357 7.17 -8.30 -5.13
CA VAL A 357 5.84 -8.87 -4.84
C VAL A 357 5.07 -7.90 -3.96
N PHE A 358 3.90 -7.47 -4.44
CA PHE A 358 3.01 -6.60 -3.68
C PHE A 358 2.16 -7.43 -2.73
N LEU A 359 2.59 -7.55 -1.48
CA LEU A 359 1.87 -8.30 -0.44
C LEU A 359 1.03 -7.35 0.42
N GLY A 360 -0.26 -7.63 0.57
CA GLY A 360 -1.10 -6.97 1.55
C GLY A 360 -0.63 -7.26 2.99
N ILE A 361 -0.31 -6.22 3.74
CA ILE A 361 0.10 -6.30 5.16
C ILE A 361 -0.18 -4.98 5.88
N LYS A 362 -0.24 -5.01 7.22
CA LYS A 362 -0.32 -3.81 8.04
C LYS A 362 0.99 -3.01 7.93
N ASN A 363 0.89 -1.77 7.46
CA ASN A 363 2.04 -0.88 7.24
C ASN A 363 1.68 0.58 7.48
N ARG A 364 2.70 1.44 7.50
CA ARG A 364 2.54 2.91 7.48
C ARG A 364 3.67 3.58 6.70
N ILE A 365 3.46 4.84 6.31
CA ILE A 365 4.50 5.71 5.76
C ILE A 365 4.98 6.63 6.89
N THR A 366 6.28 6.74 7.07
CA THR A 366 6.91 7.67 8.01
C THR A 366 7.81 8.65 7.26
N GLU A 367 8.33 9.67 7.94
CA GLU A 367 9.37 10.53 7.35
C GLU A 367 10.63 9.74 6.95
N TYR A 368 10.86 8.57 7.55
CA TYR A 368 12.00 7.70 7.29
C TYR A 368 11.67 6.51 6.37
N GLY A 369 10.50 6.52 5.71
CA GLY A 369 10.10 5.51 4.72
C GLY A 369 8.98 4.60 5.16
N VAL A 370 8.74 3.52 4.41
CA VAL A 370 7.70 2.55 4.72
C VAL A 370 8.08 1.76 5.97
N GLU A 371 7.14 1.59 6.89
CA GLU A 371 7.30 0.70 8.04
C GLU A 371 6.29 -0.45 7.95
N ILE A 372 6.79 -1.68 8.06
CA ILE A 372 6.00 -2.91 8.08
C ILE A 372 5.88 -3.37 9.52
N GLU A 373 4.69 -3.82 9.94
CA GLU A 373 4.53 -4.44 11.27
C GLU A 373 5.31 -5.77 11.33
N THR A 374 6.10 -5.97 12.39
CA THR A 374 6.91 -7.18 12.58
C THR A 374 6.53 -7.97 13.83
N TYR A 375 6.72 -9.29 13.79
CA TYR A 375 6.21 -10.23 14.80
C TYR A 375 7.33 -11.11 15.39
N LYS A 376 7.53 -11.08 16.72
CA LYS A 376 8.64 -11.78 17.40
C LYS A 376 8.43 -13.30 17.52
N ASN A 377 7.18 -13.72 17.77
CA ASN A 377 6.80 -15.10 18.02
C ASN A 377 5.62 -15.53 17.13
N LEU A 378 5.75 -15.32 15.82
CA LEU A 378 4.68 -15.69 14.88
C LEU A 378 4.54 -17.21 14.82
N ASP A 379 3.35 -17.76 15.09
CA ASP A 379 3.09 -19.21 15.01
C ASP A 379 3.53 -19.76 13.65
N GLU A 380 4.27 -20.86 13.65
CA GLU A 380 4.87 -21.42 12.44
C GLU A 380 3.82 -21.79 11.38
N ARG A 381 2.63 -22.26 11.79
CA ARG A 381 1.54 -22.60 10.86
C ARG A 381 0.95 -21.34 10.23
N LEU A 382 0.88 -20.24 10.97
CA LEU A 382 0.46 -18.96 10.44
C LEU A 382 1.50 -18.43 9.45
N PHE A 383 2.79 -18.45 9.83
CA PHE A 383 3.87 -18.01 8.96
C PHE A 383 3.92 -18.81 7.65
N GLU A 384 3.79 -20.13 7.72
CA GLU A 384 3.80 -21.00 6.53
C GLU A 384 2.62 -20.71 5.60
N ARG A 385 1.43 -20.40 6.14
CA ARG A 385 0.30 -19.93 5.32
C ARG A 385 0.65 -18.62 4.62
N ILE A 386 1.20 -17.64 5.34
CA ILE A 386 1.57 -16.33 4.79
C ILE A 386 2.63 -16.48 3.70
N LYS A 387 3.64 -17.32 3.94
CA LYS A 387 4.68 -17.65 2.98
C LYS A 387 4.11 -18.28 1.71
N LYS A 388 3.22 -19.26 1.82
CA LYS A 388 2.54 -19.86 0.65
C LYS A 388 1.70 -18.85 -0.14
N SER A 389 1.01 -17.94 0.56
CA SER A 389 0.26 -16.86 -0.09
C SER A 389 1.19 -15.90 -0.85
N TYR A 390 2.33 -15.54 -0.25
CA TYR A 390 3.38 -14.76 -0.89
C TYR A 390 3.98 -15.47 -2.12
N GLU A 391 4.32 -16.75 -2.01
CA GLU A 391 4.89 -17.54 -3.11
C GLU A 391 3.93 -17.63 -4.30
N ARG A 392 2.62 -17.76 -4.06
CA ARG A 392 1.61 -17.73 -5.15
C ARG A 392 1.53 -16.39 -5.88
N LEU A 393 1.78 -15.28 -5.18
CA LEU A 393 1.87 -13.96 -5.82
C LEU A 393 3.14 -13.80 -6.66
N VAL A 394 4.21 -14.51 -6.32
CA VAL A 394 5.40 -14.62 -7.18
C VAL A 394 5.03 -15.36 -8.47
N GLU A 395 4.41 -16.53 -8.34
CA GLU A 395 4.07 -17.44 -9.45
C GLU A 395 3.03 -16.88 -10.43
N PHE A 396 2.23 -15.89 -10.03
CA PHE A 396 1.29 -15.22 -10.92
C PHE A 396 2.03 -14.26 -11.86
N ASP A 397 2.75 -14.83 -12.81
CA ASP A 397 3.24 -14.18 -14.03
C ASP A 397 2.30 -14.57 -15.18
N VAL A 398 1.38 -13.66 -15.53
CA VAL A 398 0.49 -13.79 -16.68
C VAL A 398 0.86 -12.76 -17.74
#